data_AF-A0A9D7NH56-F1
#
_entry.id   AF-A0A9D7NH56-F1
#
_cell.length_a   1.000
_cell.length_b   1.000
_cell.length_c   1.000
_cell.angle_alpha   90.00
_cell.angle_beta   90.00
_cell.angle_gamma   90.00
#
_symmetry.space_group_name_H-M   'P 1'
#
loop_
_entity.id
_entity.type
_entity.pdbx_description
1 polymer ?
#
loop_
_entity_poly.entity_id
_entity_poly.type
_entity_poly.pdbx_seq_one_letter_code
_entity_poly.pdbx_strand_id
1 'polypeptide(L)'
;MLVLVIGQAAQAADYYWVEDAGDWSELRHWATTSGGTTKHKAVPTLNDQVFFDANSGDSIHTTIDVEQAYCRSMNWTGALGAPTLSGTAEKAIHVFGSLTFVATLKQEFKGDFYFEGDHVGNLITSAGRIFNRNVHVDGSGSWTLADSLCVFNSFYFVRGNFSTANQQVFTHSFLSREGNQRHLSLGKTYWTLRNQDPQNNARLEWAMNPVNLALDAGKSTIDFSNSSGSMMNGAGGPGLQYNVILFAGGDAQLSNQSKQSQVFDTISCIGSLNSYGSNTTTVLKMLNVYQVFKINSNDTFSLAEWIVPKACDGRIEMSSTSLQGQAYLHTTKAIAVQNLSIQDILRIGVGTATANNSIDLGNNQGWIINNKVGRDLYWVGKGGTGNWYERANWASVSGGAGGECIPNDMDNVFFDVNSFDGPDQRVISRDQEAYCKNMSWTGVSNNPINFDMWILNAYGSVDLPENKVGGISELRLLSPDQNQTLLTRGYHIYNALLNGAGSWILQDTLSATNLYQRSGEFNSNGKPVTTETFLC
;
A
#
# COMPACT_ATOMS: atom_id res chain seq x y z
N MET A 1 0.40 -20.33 -67.44
CA MET A 1 -0.63 -19.32 -67.10
C MET A 1 -0.50 -19.05 -65.61
N LEU A 2 0.27 -18.03 -65.26
CA LEU A 2 0.51 -17.63 -63.87
C LEU A 2 -0.64 -16.69 -63.49
N VAL A 3 -1.55 -17.14 -62.61
CA VAL A 3 -2.62 -16.29 -62.09
C VAL A 3 -2.01 -15.42 -60.99
N LEU A 4 -1.74 -14.16 -61.33
CA LEU A 4 -1.38 -13.12 -60.39
C LEU A 4 -2.66 -12.73 -59.63
N VAL A 5 -2.87 -13.28 -58.43
CA VAL A 5 -3.90 -12.79 -57.51
C VAL A 5 -3.37 -11.50 -56.91
N ILE A 6 -3.75 -10.37 -57.50
CA ILE A 6 -3.57 -9.06 -56.90
C ILE A 6 -4.60 -8.98 -55.77
N GLY A 7 -4.15 -9.19 -54.52
CA GLY A 7 -4.96 -8.84 -53.35
C GLY A 7 -5.21 -7.34 -53.41
N GLN A 8 -6.48 -6.92 -53.52
CA GLN A 8 -6.85 -5.52 -53.32
C GLN A 8 -6.41 -5.12 -51.92
N ALA A 9 -5.50 -4.16 -51.82
CA ALA A 9 -5.29 -3.46 -50.57
C ALA A 9 -6.63 -2.81 -50.18
N ALA A 10 -7.16 -3.15 -49.01
CA ALA A 10 -8.32 -2.47 -48.45
C ALA A 10 -7.98 -0.99 -48.31
N GLN A 11 -8.69 -0.13 -49.05
CA GLN A 11 -8.46 1.31 -49.03
C GLN A 11 -9.08 1.87 -47.76
N ALA A 12 -8.29 2.62 -46.98
CA ALA A 12 -8.79 3.34 -45.81
C ALA A 12 -9.95 4.26 -46.21
N ALA A 13 -11.07 4.17 -45.49
CA ALA A 13 -12.25 4.98 -45.72
C ALA A 13 -12.72 5.69 -44.43
N ASP A 14 -13.52 6.72 -44.63
CA ASP A 14 -14.21 7.42 -43.54
C ASP A 14 -15.63 6.86 -43.37
N TYR A 15 -15.95 6.50 -42.14
CA TYR A 15 -17.22 5.92 -41.72
C TYR A 15 -17.93 6.90 -40.79
N TYR A 16 -19.12 7.33 -41.18
CA TYR A 16 -19.91 8.30 -40.41
C TYR A 16 -21.13 7.61 -39.81
N TRP A 17 -21.28 7.66 -38.48
CA TRP A 17 -22.48 7.16 -37.81
C TRP A 17 -23.69 8.00 -38.21
N VAL A 18 -24.86 7.37 -38.42
CA VAL A 18 -26.14 8.04 -38.72
C VAL A 18 -27.32 7.24 -38.14
N GLU A 19 -28.52 7.84 -38.06
CA GLU A 19 -29.78 7.22 -37.62
C GLU A 19 -29.89 6.94 -36.10
N ASP A 20 -29.30 7.82 -35.26
CA ASP A 20 -29.43 7.81 -33.78
C ASP A 20 -28.93 6.51 -33.11
N ALA A 21 -29.82 5.54 -32.89
CA ALA A 21 -29.56 4.35 -32.07
C ALA A 21 -29.41 3.08 -32.92
N GLY A 22 -28.40 2.27 -32.61
CA GLY A 22 -28.15 1.02 -33.31
C GLY A 22 -26.91 0.27 -32.84
N ASP A 23 -26.75 -0.91 -33.41
CA ASP A 23 -25.63 -1.81 -33.15
C ASP A 23 -24.46 -1.52 -34.11
N TRP A 24 -23.22 -1.69 -33.64
CA TRP A 24 -22.01 -1.45 -34.44
C TRP A 24 -21.98 -2.29 -35.72
N SER A 25 -22.53 -3.51 -35.70
CA SER A 25 -22.59 -4.39 -36.88
C SER A 25 -23.59 -3.96 -37.95
N GLU A 26 -24.53 -3.07 -37.63
CA GLU A 26 -25.60 -2.68 -38.53
C GLU A 26 -25.13 -1.64 -39.56
N LEU A 27 -24.85 -2.11 -40.78
CA LEU A 27 -24.33 -1.27 -41.89
C LEU A 27 -25.19 -0.06 -42.24
N ARG A 28 -26.49 -0.07 -41.91
CA ARG A 28 -27.37 1.09 -42.10
C ARG A 28 -26.91 2.32 -41.29
N HIS A 29 -26.17 2.12 -40.21
CA HIS A 29 -25.63 3.21 -39.40
C HIS A 29 -24.29 3.75 -39.92
N TRP A 30 -23.68 3.12 -40.94
CA TRP A 30 -22.36 3.52 -41.45
C TRP A 30 -22.44 4.17 -42.84
N ALA A 31 -22.49 5.50 -42.88
CA ALA A 31 -22.50 6.28 -44.12
C ALA A 31 -21.09 6.60 -44.64
N THR A 32 -20.95 6.80 -45.96
CA THR A 32 -19.69 7.18 -46.62
C THR A 32 -19.36 8.67 -46.50
N THR A 33 -20.30 9.48 -46.00
CA THR A 33 -20.18 10.93 -45.78
C THR A 33 -21.03 11.32 -44.57
N SER A 34 -20.67 12.42 -43.89
CA SER A 34 -21.41 12.98 -42.75
C SER A 34 -22.88 13.27 -43.12
N GLY A 35 -23.83 12.71 -42.35
CA GLY A 35 -25.27 12.81 -42.63
C GLY A 35 -25.75 12.10 -43.91
N GLY A 36 -24.87 11.33 -44.56
CA GLY A 36 -25.14 10.73 -45.87
C GLY A 36 -26.09 9.55 -45.84
N THR A 37 -26.72 9.28 -46.97
CA THR A 37 -27.63 8.13 -47.17
C THR A 37 -26.94 6.92 -47.80
N THR A 38 -25.77 7.10 -48.41
CA THR A 38 -24.99 6.00 -49.00
C THR A 38 -24.24 5.26 -47.93
N LYS A 39 -24.49 3.95 -47.80
CA LYS A 39 -23.95 3.12 -46.73
C LYS A 39 -22.77 2.27 -47.19
N HIS A 40 -21.87 2.00 -46.25
CA HIS A 40 -20.80 1.03 -46.42
C HIS A 40 -21.35 -0.39 -46.52
N LYS A 41 -20.58 -1.30 -47.14
CA LYS A 41 -20.96 -2.71 -47.34
C LYS A 41 -20.33 -3.68 -46.34
N ALA A 42 -19.49 -3.16 -45.46
CA ALA A 42 -18.81 -3.88 -44.40
C ALA A 42 -18.61 -2.93 -43.22
N VAL A 43 -18.50 -3.47 -42.01
CA VAL A 43 -18.20 -2.71 -40.79
C VAL A 43 -16.80 -2.09 -40.87
N PRO A 44 -16.52 -1.02 -40.08
CA PRO A 44 -15.19 -0.42 -40.04
C PRO A 44 -14.09 -1.44 -39.70
N THR A 45 -12.93 -1.27 -40.32
CA THR A 45 -11.72 -2.07 -40.08
C THR A 45 -10.64 -1.24 -39.39
N LEU A 46 -9.51 -1.87 -39.05
CA LEU A 46 -8.34 -1.20 -38.45
C LEU A 46 -7.75 -0.05 -39.29
N ASN A 47 -8.08 0.04 -40.59
CA ASN A 47 -7.61 1.10 -41.48
C ASN A 47 -8.58 2.28 -41.57
N ASP A 48 -9.83 2.13 -41.11
CA ASP A 48 -10.92 3.07 -41.35
C ASP A 48 -11.13 4.04 -40.20
N GLN A 49 -11.41 5.30 -40.50
CA GLN A 49 -11.73 6.30 -39.48
C GLN A 49 -13.23 6.30 -39.21
N VAL A 50 -13.63 6.34 -37.95
CA VAL A 50 -15.04 6.43 -37.55
C VAL A 50 -15.34 7.79 -36.92
N PHE A 51 -16.47 8.38 -37.35
CA PHE A 51 -16.91 9.71 -36.96
C PHE A 51 -18.32 9.67 -36.39
N PHE A 52 -18.48 10.31 -35.23
CA PHE A 52 -19.76 10.64 -34.62
C PHE A 52 -19.79 12.16 -34.50
N ASP A 53 -20.57 12.82 -35.35
CA ASP A 53 -20.56 14.26 -35.52
C ASP A 53 -21.97 14.86 -35.41
N ALA A 54 -22.11 16.15 -35.73
CA ALA A 54 -23.38 16.87 -35.61
C ALA A 54 -24.50 16.33 -36.53
N ASN A 55 -24.15 15.54 -37.55
CA ASN A 55 -25.11 14.91 -38.47
C ASN A 55 -25.34 13.43 -38.16
N SER A 56 -24.79 12.91 -37.05
CA SER A 56 -25.01 11.53 -36.61
C SER A 56 -26.36 11.30 -35.92
N GLY A 57 -27.04 12.38 -35.52
CA GLY A 57 -28.31 12.35 -34.81
C GLY A 57 -28.28 13.10 -33.48
N ASP A 58 -29.45 13.29 -32.88
CA ASP A 58 -29.64 13.98 -31.59
C ASP A 58 -29.85 13.00 -30.42
N SER A 59 -29.95 11.70 -30.70
CA SER A 59 -30.13 10.64 -29.70
C SER A 59 -29.20 9.45 -29.98
N ILE A 60 -27.93 9.74 -30.25
CA ILE A 60 -26.93 8.74 -30.61
C ILE A 60 -26.77 7.71 -29.48
N HIS A 61 -27.05 6.44 -29.79
CA HIS A 61 -26.77 5.31 -28.91
C HIS A 61 -26.13 4.19 -29.72
N THR A 62 -24.83 4.01 -29.55
CA THR A 62 -24.05 2.99 -30.26
C THR A 62 -23.73 1.83 -29.33
N THR A 63 -24.25 0.65 -29.67
CA THR A 63 -23.95 -0.59 -28.95
C THR A 63 -22.85 -1.36 -29.66
N ILE A 64 -21.77 -1.72 -28.95
CA ILE A 64 -20.79 -2.69 -29.44
C ILE A 64 -21.36 -4.10 -29.24
N ASP A 65 -21.96 -4.65 -30.29
CA ASP A 65 -22.57 -5.99 -30.33
C ASP A 65 -21.59 -7.08 -30.82
N VAL A 66 -20.59 -6.69 -31.60
CA VAL A 66 -19.53 -7.57 -32.11
C VAL A 66 -18.48 -7.90 -31.05
N GLU A 67 -17.90 -9.10 -31.12
CA GLU A 67 -16.79 -9.51 -30.23
C GLU A 67 -15.64 -8.49 -30.22
N GLN A 68 -15.25 -8.02 -31.40
CA GLN A 68 -14.13 -7.11 -31.59
C GLN A 68 -14.54 -6.02 -32.60
N ALA A 69 -14.64 -4.78 -32.14
CA ALA A 69 -14.88 -3.62 -32.99
C ALA A 69 -13.55 -2.95 -33.33
N TYR A 70 -13.29 -2.70 -34.62
CA TYR A 70 -12.02 -2.13 -35.10
C TYR A 70 -12.23 -0.76 -35.70
N CYS A 71 -11.27 0.13 -35.47
CA CYS A 71 -11.13 1.38 -36.23
C CYS A 71 -9.67 1.83 -36.22
N ARG A 72 -9.29 2.61 -37.23
CA ARG A 72 -8.05 3.41 -37.19
C ARG A 72 -8.16 4.48 -36.15
N SER A 73 -9.19 5.32 -36.20
CA SER A 73 -9.36 6.42 -35.25
C SER A 73 -10.83 6.64 -35.00
N MET A 74 -11.17 6.98 -33.77
CA MET A 74 -12.55 7.21 -33.34
C MET A 74 -12.71 8.65 -32.86
N ASN A 75 -13.56 9.40 -33.55
CA ASN A 75 -13.73 10.83 -33.31
C ASN A 75 -15.20 11.17 -33.04
N TRP A 76 -15.48 11.68 -31.84
CA TRP A 76 -16.81 12.12 -31.41
C TRP A 76 -17.01 13.64 -31.47
N THR A 77 -16.08 14.37 -32.09
CA THR A 77 -16.12 15.84 -32.14
C THR A 77 -17.39 16.31 -32.84
N GLY A 78 -18.16 17.15 -32.14
CA GLY A 78 -19.39 17.74 -32.67
C GLY A 78 -20.63 16.88 -32.47
N ALA A 79 -20.53 15.67 -31.90
CA ALA A 79 -21.69 14.86 -31.56
C ALA A 79 -22.66 15.60 -30.62
N LEU A 80 -23.95 15.60 -30.97
CA LEU A 80 -25.02 16.26 -30.24
C LEU A 80 -25.72 15.30 -29.27
N GLY A 81 -26.62 15.81 -28.42
CA GLY A 81 -27.58 14.97 -27.70
C GLY A 81 -27.08 14.14 -26.52
N ALA A 82 -25.83 14.34 -26.05
CA ALA A 82 -25.20 13.52 -25.01
C ALA A 82 -25.14 12.03 -25.41
N PRO A 83 -24.32 11.69 -26.43
CA PRO A 83 -24.30 10.36 -27.03
C PRO A 83 -23.99 9.28 -26.01
N THR A 84 -24.43 8.04 -26.26
CA THR A 84 -24.05 6.86 -25.48
C THR A 84 -23.24 5.89 -26.31
N LEU A 85 -22.15 5.37 -25.72
CA LEU A 85 -21.40 4.22 -26.21
C LEU A 85 -21.54 3.09 -25.19
N SER A 86 -22.13 1.95 -25.58
CA SER A 86 -22.46 0.83 -24.69
C SER A 86 -21.92 -0.51 -25.23
N GLY A 87 -21.96 -1.56 -24.40
CA GLY A 87 -21.54 -2.93 -24.73
C GLY A 87 -21.11 -3.71 -23.50
N THR A 88 -21.11 -5.04 -23.59
CA THR A 88 -20.84 -5.92 -22.44
C THR A 88 -19.34 -6.11 -22.18
N ALA A 89 -18.99 -6.73 -21.04
CA ALA A 89 -17.60 -6.84 -20.60
C ALA A 89 -16.75 -7.79 -21.45
N GLU A 90 -17.41 -8.70 -22.19
CA GLU A 90 -16.77 -9.68 -23.08
C GLU A 90 -16.32 -9.08 -24.42
N LYS A 91 -16.79 -7.87 -24.75
CA LYS A 91 -16.49 -7.20 -26.02
C LYS A 91 -15.22 -6.34 -25.92
N ALA A 92 -14.66 -5.99 -27.07
CA ALA A 92 -13.48 -5.13 -27.14
C ALA A 92 -13.58 -4.08 -28.26
N ILE A 93 -13.01 -2.90 -28.03
CA ILE A 93 -12.79 -1.87 -29.05
C ILE A 93 -11.28 -1.74 -29.29
N HIS A 94 -10.88 -1.86 -30.55
CA HIS A 94 -9.51 -1.74 -31.02
C HIS A 94 -9.35 -0.46 -31.84
N VAL A 95 -8.47 0.44 -31.38
CA VAL A 95 -8.18 1.73 -31.97
C VAL A 95 -6.72 1.75 -32.44
N PHE A 96 -6.50 1.79 -33.75
CA PHE A 96 -5.15 1.70 -34.34
C PHE A 96 -4.40 3.05 -34.42
N GLY A 97 -5.02 4.09 -33.87
CA GLY A 97 -4.65 5.49 -34.03
C GLY A 97 -5.18 6.31 -32.86
N SER A 98 -5.77 7.49 -33.14
CA SER A 98 -6.23 8.40 -32.09
C SER A 98 -7.67 8.14 -31.65
N LEU A 99 -7.95 8.44 -30.38
CA LEU A 99 -9.28 8.44 -29.80
C LEU A 99 -9.63 9.86 -29.32
N THR A 100 -10.78 10.36 -29.73
CA THR A 100 -11.30 11.65 -29.29
C THR A 100 -12.74 11.52 -28.81
N PHE A 101 -12.93 11.47 -27.49
CA PHE A 101 -14.25 11.60 -26.87
C PHE A 101 -14.64 13.08 -26.69
N VAL A 102 -15.92 13.29 -26.39
CA VAL A 102 -16.49 14.58 -25.98
C VAL A 102 -17.02 14.50 -24.56
N ALA A 103 -17.03 15.62 -23.84
CA ALA A 103 -17.39 15.66 -22.42
C ALA A 103 -18.84 15.23 -22.14
N THR A 104 -19.71 15.33 -23.14
CA THR A 104 -21.13 14.94 -23.08
C THR A 104 -21.35 13.45 -23.32
N LEU A 105 -20.34 12.69 -23.76
CA LEU A 105 -20.44 11.25 -24.00
C LEU A 105 -20.75 10.51 -22.69
N LYS A 106 -21.79 9.67 -22.73
CA LYS A 106 -22.06 8.63 -21.74
C LYS A 106 -21.28 7.38 -22.15
N GLN A 107 -20.09 7.25 -21.58
CA GLN A 107 -19.26 6.08 -21.78
C GLN A 107 -19.77 4.97 -20.84
N GLU A 108 -20.59 4.06 -21.38
CA GLU A 108 -21.21 2.94 -20.65
C GLU A 108 -20.66 1.58 -21.09
N PHE A 109 -19.76 1.56 -22.07
CA PHE A 109 -19.12 0.34 -22.57
C PHE A 109 -18.28 -0.29 -21.47
N LYS A 110 -18.55 -1.58 -21.19
CA LYS A 110 -17.96 -2.33 -20.09
C LYS A 110 -16.77 -3.19 -20.51
N GLY A 111 -16.47 -3.25 -21.80
CA GLY A 111 -15.38 -4.03 -22.36
C GLY A 111 -14.03 -3.32 -22.32
N ASP A 112 -13.03 -3.98 -22.89
CA ASP A 112 -11.66 -3.49 -22.93
C ASP A 112 -11.42 -2.55 -24.14
N PHE A 113 -10.52 -1.58 -23.95
CA PHE A 113 -9.98 -0.77 -25.04
C PHE A 113 -8.54 -1.16 -25.36
N TYR A 114 -8.25 -1.38 -26.63
CA TYR A 114 -6.93 -1.66 -27.15
C TYR A 114 -6.46 -0.50 -28.04
N PHE A 115 -5.31 0.07 -27.71
CA PHE A 115 -4.60 1.04 -28.53
C PHE A 115 -3.45 0.32 -29.23
N GLU A 116 -3.61 0.11 -30.53
CA GLU A 116 -2.80 -0.81 -31.34
C GLU A 116 -2.26 -0.12 -32.60
N GLY A 117 -1.45 -0.81 -33.40
CA GLY A 117 -0.92 -0.27 -34.65
C GLY A 117 0.43 0.43 -34.52
N ASP A 118 0.89 1.04 -35.60
CA ASP A 118 2.27 1.49 -35.81
C ASP A 118 2.41 3.01 -36.03
N HIS A 119 1.29 3.74 -36.03
CA HIS A 119 1.29 5.17 -36.28
C HIS A 119 1.91 5.95 -35.11
N VAL A 120 2.68 6.98 -35.45
CA VAL A 120 3.27 7.91 -34.48
C VAL A 120 2.40 9.16 -34.34
N GLY A 121 2.46 9.80 -33.16
CA GLY A 121 1.70 11.01 -32.85
C GLY A 121 0.23 10.78 -32.50
N ASN A 122 -0.19 9.56 -32.15
CA ASN A 122 -1.58 9.32 -31.74
C ASN A 122 -1.89 9.98 -30.40
N LEU A 123 -3.12 10.50 -30.29
CA LEU A 123 -3.63 11.12 -29.07
C LEU A 123 -4.76 10.30 -28.47
N ILE A 124 -4.79 10.26 -27.14
CA ILE A 124 -5.94 9.77 -26.36
C ILE A 124 -6.55 10.98 -25.67
N THR A 125 -7.74 11.37 -26.09
CA THR A 125 -8.56 12.41 -25.46
C THR A 125 -9.78 11.74 -24.85
N SER A 126 -9.75 11.53 -23.53
CA SER A 126 -10.81 10.87 -22.79
C SER A 126 -12.00 11.78 -22.52
N ALA A 127 -11.84 13.11 -22.61
CA ALA A 127 -12.81 14.12 -22.23
C ALA A 127 -13.40 13.90 -20.81
N GLY A 128 -12.55 13.43 -19.89
CA GLY A 128 -12.93 13.12 -18.51
C GLY A 128 -13.89 11.94 -18.38
N ARG A 129 -13.99 11.07 -19.39
CA ARG A 129 -14.75 9.82 -19.33
C ARG A 129 -13.92 8.71 -18.69
N ILE A 130 -14.58 7.74 -18.08
CA ILE A 130 -13.95 6.57 -17.45
C ILE A 130 -13.96 5.41 -18.44
N PHE A 131 -12.84 4.72 -18.57
CA PHE A 131 -12.78 3.41 -19.21
C PHE A 131 -13.19 2.36 -18.16
N ASN A 132 -14.37 1.77 -18.32
CA ASN A 132 -15.01 0.97 -17.26
C ASN A 132 -14.36 -0.40 -16.98
N ARG A 133 -13.34 -0.79 -17.74
CA ARG A 133 -12.59 -2.04 -17.54
C ARG A 133 -11.09 -1.80 -17.74
N ASN A 134 -10.45 -2.49 -18.69
CA ASN A 134 -9.01 -2.35 -18.92
C ASN A 134 -8.71 -1.47 -20.14
N VAL A 135 -7.53 -0.86 -20.10
CA VAL A 135 -6.92 -0.20 -21.25
C VAL A 135 -5.60 -0.90 -21.56
N HIS A 136 -5.38 -1.20 -22.83
CA HIS A 136 -4.17 -1.83 -23.35
C HIS A 136 -3.50 -0.90 -24.34
N VAL A 137 -2.20 -0.66 -24.18
CA VAL A 137 -1.35 -0.09 -25.23
C VAL A 137 -0.46 -1.21 -25.75
N ASP A 138 -0.80 -1.70 -26.94
CA ASP A 138 -0.21 -2.90 -27.54
C ASP A 138 0.15 -2.72 -29.04
N GLY A 139 0.58 -1.51 -29.42
CA GLY A 139 1.02 -1.19 -30.78
C GLY A 139 2.49 -0.78 -30.85
N SER A 140 3.16 -0.93 -32.00
CA SER A 140 4.52 -0.40 -32.21
C SER A 140 4.57 1.12 -32.37
N GLY A 141 3.42 1.78 -32.47
CA GLY A 141 3.26 3.23 -32.62
C GLY A 141 3.54 4.02 -31.34
N SER A 142 2.98 5.23 -31.27
CA SER A 142 3.09 6.09 -30.09
C SER A 142 1.75 6.72 -29.70
N TRP A 143 1.42 6.64 -28.41
CA TRP A 143 0.24 7.28 -27.82
C TRP A 143 0.64 8.30 -26.76
N THR A 144 0.05 9.48 -26.85
CA THR A 144 0.21 10.55 -25.88
C THR A 144 -1.15 10.95 -25.31
N LEU A 145 -1.23 11.14 -24.00
CA LEU A 145 -2.44 11.65 -23.38
C LEU A 145 -2.63 13.14 -23.70
N ALA A 146 -3.80 13.49 -24.24
CA ALA A 146 -4.19 14.89 -24.43
C ALA A 146 -4.82 15.48 -23.15
N ASP A 147 -5.44 14.64 -22.32
CA ASP A 147 -6.06 14.98 -21.04
C ASP A 147 -5.86 13.86 -20.00
N SER A 148 -6.37 14.05 -18.78
CA SER A 148 -6.30 13.04 -17.72
C SER A 148 -7.02 11.76 -18.10
N LEU A 149 -6.39 10.60 -17.85
CA LEU A 149 -6.96 9.29 -18.13
C LEU A 149 -7.49 8.63 -16.85
N CYS A 150 -8.71 8.09 -16.88
CA CYS A 150 -9.25 7.28 -15.79
C CYS A 150 -9.66 5.89 -16.29
N VAL A 151 -9.00 4.85 -15.77
CA VAL A 151 -9.27 3.45 -16.05
C VAL A 151 -9.75 2.80 -14.75
N PHE A 152 -10.91 2.16 -14.80
CA PHE A 152 -11.53 1.56 -13.61
C PHE A 152 -10.70 0.40 -13.07
N ASN A 153 -10.19 -0.45 -13.97
CA ASN A 153 -9.36 -1.59 -13.60
C ASN A 153 -7.89 -1.37 -13.98
N SER A 154 -7.32 -2.21 -14.85
CA SER A 154 -5.87 -2.21 -15.10
C SER A 154 -5.49 -1.47 -16.38
N PHE A 155 -4.36 -0.77 -16.33
CA PHE A 155 -3.68 -0.25 -17.51
C PHE A 155 -2.53 -1.19 -17.88
N TYR A 156 -2.62 -1.80 -19.05
CA TYR A 156 -1.62 -2.70 -19.59
C TYR A 156 -0.75 -1.96 -20.60
N PHE A 157 0.56 -1.87 -20.33
CA PHE A 157 1.53 -1.35 -21.28
C PHE A 157 2.37 -2.50 -21.84
N VAL A 158 2.01 -2.96 -23.03
CA VAL A 158 2.50 -4.22 -23.59
C VAL A 158 3.61 -4.00 -24.62
N ARG A 159 3.49 -3.02 -25.51
CA ARG A 159 4.54 -2.63 -26.47
C ARG A 159 4.35 -1.17 -26.94
N GLY A 160 5.40 -0.58 -27.52
CA GLY A 160 5.35 0.74 -28.17
C GLY A 160 5.80 1.89 -27.30
N ASN A 161 5.34 3.10 -27.64
CA ASN A 161 5.66 4.33 -26.93
C ASN A 161 4.41 4.90 -26.26
N PHE A 162 4.46 5.14 -24.95
CA PHE A 162 3.40 5.80 -24.21
C PHE A 162 3.94 7.00 -23.44
N SER A 163 3.28 8.15 -23.59
CA SER A 163 3.58 9.36 -22.83
C SER A 163 2.35 9.88 -22.12
N THR A 164 2.50 10.19 -20.83
CA THR A 164 1.45 10.88 -20.07
C THR A 164 1.33 12.35 -20.42
N ALA A 165 2.34 12.96 -21.06
CA ALA A 165 2.43 14.40 -21.30
C ALA A 165 2.08 15.28 -20.08
N ASN A 166 2.45 14.81 -18.87
CA ASN A 166 2.14 15.43 -17.57
C ASN A 166 0.67 15.38 -17.13
N GLN A 167 -0.20 14.70 -17.87
CA GLN A 167 -1.60 14.48 -17.48
C GLN A 167 -1.69 13.52 -16.31
N GLN A 168 -2.78 13.60 -15.54
CA GLN A 168 -3.03 12.66 -14.44
C GLN A 168 -3.52 11.32 -14.99
N VAL A 169 -3.18 10.25 -14.28
CA VAL A 169 -3.64 8.90 -14.63
C VAL A 169 -4.22 8.23 -13.39
N PHE A 170 -5.41 7.64 -13.51
CA PHE A 170 -6.06 6.89 -12.44
C PHE A 170 -6.28 5.45 -12.91
N THR A 171 -5.81 4.48 -12.13
CA THR A 171 -5.92 3.04 -12.43
C THR A 171 -6.11 2.25 -11.13
N HIS A 172 -6.57 1.01 -11.18
CA HIS A 172 -6.35 0.05 -10.10
C HIS A 172 -4.89 -0.43 -10.09
N SER A 173 -4.41 -0.89 -11.24
CA SER A 173 -3.06 -1.41 -11.42
C SER A 173 -2.43 -0.95 -12.73
N PHE A 174 -1.11 -0.79 -12.73
CA PHE A 174 -0.30 -0.60 -13.92
C PHE A 174 0.55 -1.84 -14.18
N LEU A 175 0.36 -2.47 -15.34
CA LEU A 175 0.94 -3.77 -15.66
C LEU A 175 1.72 -3.71 -16.96
N SER A 176 3.04 -3.86 -16.87
CA SER A 176 3.93 -3.89 -18.02
C SER A 176 4.95 -5.02 -17.86
N ARG A 177 4.47 -6.25 -18.03
CA ARG A 177 5.19 -7.48 -17.64
C ARG A 177 5.91 -8.20 -18.79
N GLU A 178 5.60 -7.85 -20.03
CA GLU A 178 6.18 -8.49 -21.21
C GLU A 178 7.59 -7.98 -21.51
N GLY A 179 8.41 -8.74 -22.25
CA GLY A 179 9.77 -8.36 -22.64
C GLY A 179 9.87 -7.57 -23.95
N ASN A 180 8.78 -6.92 -24.38
CA ASN A 180 8.71 -6.21 -25.67
C ASN A 180 9.40 -4.84 -25.62
N GLN A 181 9.69 -4.28 -26.81
CA GLN A 181 10.16 -2.90 -26.98
C GLN A 181 9.12 -1.91 -26.46
N ARG A 182 9.47 -1.18 -25.41
CA ARG A 182 8.58 -0.29 -24.67
C ARG A 182 9.32 0.99 -24.28
N HIS A 183 8.70 2.13 -24.52
CA HIS A 183 9.17 3.43 -24.05
C HIS A 183 8.06 4.14 -23.27
N LEU A 184 8.28 4.33 -21.97
CA LEU A 184 7.33 4.99 -21.07
C LEU A 184 7.89 6.34 -20.61
N SER A 185 7.20 7.43 -20.94
CA SER A 185 7.56 8.77 -20.45
C SER A 185 6.46 9.33 -19.54
N LEU A 186 6.83 9.60 -18.29
CA LEU A 186 5.91 10.03 -17.24
C LEU A 186 5.89 11.54 -17.02
N GLY A 187 6.91 12.28 -17.46
CA GLY A 187 6.97 13.74 -17.29
C GLY A 187 6.77 14.15 -15.82
N LYS A 188 5.79 15.01 -15.55
CA LYS A 188 5.35 15.45 -14.21
C LYS A 188 4.00 14.83 -13.80
N THR A 189 3.64 13.67 -14.37
CA THR A 189 2.35 13.03 -14.07
C THR A 189 2.19 12.75 -12.59
N TYR A 190 0.94 12.83 -12.13
CA TYR A 190 0.51 12.22 -10.88
C TYR A 190 -0.31 10.99 -11.25
N TRP A 191 0.28 9.80 -11.08
CA TRP A 191 -0.36 8.52 -11.37
C TRP A 191 -0.90 7.93 -10.08
N THR A 192 -2.22 7.94 -9.93
CA THR A 192 -2.92 7.40 -8.76
C THR A 192 -3.38 5.98 -9.02
N LEU A 193 -2.84 5.04 -8.25
CA LEU A 193 -3.40 3.71 -8.09
C LEU A 193 -4.45 3.76 -7.00
N ARG A 194 -5.67 3.30 -7.28
CA ARG A 194 -6.77 3.28 -6.33
C ARG A 194 -7.68 2.10 -6.55
N ASN A 195 -8.16 1.52 -5.46
CA ASN A 195 -9.22 0.54 -5.52
C ASN A 195 -10.57 1.26 -5.48
N GLN A 196 -11.39 1.05 -6.51
CA GLN A 196 -12.75 1.60 -6.59
C GLN A 196 -13.82 0.56 -6.24
N ASP A 197 -13.44 -0.70 -6.05
CA ASP A 197 -14.31 -1.79 -5.63
C ASP A 197 -14.02 -2.18 -4.17
N PRO A 198 -14.91 -1.81 -3.22
CA PRO A 198 -14.73 -2.14 -1.81
C PRO A 198 -14.64 -3.64 -1.50
N GLN A 199 -15.08 -4.52 -2.40
CA GLN A 199 -15.01 -5.97 -2.22
C GLN A 199 -13.65 -6.54 -2.66
N ASN A 200 -12.88 -5.79 -3.43
CA ASN A 200 -11.57 -6.20 -3.89
C ASN A 200 -10.51 -5.94 -2.81
N ASN A 201 -9.98 -6.99 -2.18
CA ASN A 201 -8.92 -6.87 -1.18
C ASN A 201 -7.51 -6.99 -1.78
N ALA A 202 -7.36 -6.97 -3.10
CA ALA A 202 -6.06 -7.04 -3.75
C ALA A 202 -5.22 -5.78 -3.46
N ARG A 203 -3.89 -5.99 -3.44
CA ARG A 203 -2.94 -4.88 -3.40
C ARG A 203 -3.02 -4.11 -4.71
N LEU A 204 -2.77 -2.81 -4.63
CA LEU A 204 -2.54 -1.98 -5.80
C LEU A 204 -1.17 -2.31 -6.39
N GLU A 205 -1.09 -2.54 -7.70
CA GLU A 205 0.13 -3.06 -8.33
C GLU A 205 0.74 -2.11 -9.36
N TRP A 206 2.03 -1.84 -9.21
CA TRP A 206 2.89 -1.31 -10.27
C TRP A 206 3.88 -2.38 -10.68
N ALA A 207 3.59 -3.10 -11.76
CA ALA A 207 4.37 -4.24 -12.22
C ALA A 207 5.14 -3.90 -13.49
N MET A 208 6.47 -4.00 -13.43
CA MET A 208 7.36 -3.66 -14.53
C MET A 208 8.34 -4.80 -14.82
N ASN A 209 8.42 -5.22 -16.08
CA ASN A 209 9.54 -5.99 -16.59
C ASN A 209 10.54 -5.01 -17.22
N PRO A 210 11.83 -4.98 -16.85
CA PRO A 210 12.77 -4.03 -17.44
C PRO A 210 13.25 -4.42 -18.85
N VAL A 211 13.11 -5.67 -19.28
CA VAL A 211 13.63 -6.13 -20.57
C VAL A 211 13.05 -5.29 -21.72
N ASN A 212 13.93 -4.70 -22.54
CA ASN A 212 13.56 -3.82 -23.66
C ASN A 212 12.69 -2.62 -23.27
N LEU A 213 12.79 -2.16 -22.03
CA LEU A 213 12.12 -0.97 -21.53
C LEU A 213 13.08 0.23 -21.47
N ALA A 214 12.64 1.35 -22.03
CA ALA A 214 13.15 2.68 -21.71
C ALA A 214 12.12 3.41 -20.83
N LEU A 215 12.51 3.71 -19.59
CA LEU A 215 11.69 4.47 -18.64
C LEU A 215 12.27 5.88 -18.47
N ASP A 216 11.49 6.89 -18.84
CA ASP A 216 11.70 8.29 -18.45
C ASP A 216 10.68 8.66 -17.37
N ALA A 217 11.08 8.55 -16.11
CA ALA A 217 10.21 8.86 -14.98
C ALA A 217 10.01 10.37 -14.76
N GLY A 218 10.84 11.24 -15.37
CA GLY A 218 10.78 12.69 -15.18
C GLY A 218 10.72 13.13 -13.71
N LYS A 219 9.72 13.98 -13.39
CA LYS A 219 9.35 14.42 -12.03
C LYS A 219 7.98 13.85 -11.61
N SER A 220 7.70 12.61 -11.98
CA SER A 220 6.43 11.97 -11.69
C SER A 220 6.22 11.69 -10.21
N THR A 221 4.96 11.51 -9.83
CA THR A 221 4.56 10.91 -8.57
C THR A 221 3.67 9.70 -8.86
N ILE A 222 4.02 8.55 -8.29
CA ILE A 222 3.20 7.34 -8.31
C ILE A 222 2.63 7.14 -6.91
N ASP A 223 1.30 7.12 -6.81
CA ASP A 223 0.57 7.17 -5.54
C ASP A 223 -0.34 5.95 -5.37
N PHE A 224 -0.01 5.06 -4.44
CA PHE A 224 -0.84 3.96 -3.99
C PHE A 224 -1.78 4.46 -2.89
N SER A 225 -2.95 4.95 -3.31
CA SER A 225 -3.69 5.97 -2.55
C SER A 225 -4.59 5.47 -1.41
N ASN A 226 -5.19 4.29 -1.53
CA ASN A 226 -6.26 3.86 -0.62
C ASN A 226 -6.25 2.37 -0.24
N SER A 227 -5.20 1.64 -0.61
CA SER A 227 -4.97 0.26 -0.18
C SER A 227 -3.47 -0.01 -0.14
N SER A 228 -3.07 -1.16 0.41
CA SER A 228 -1.70 -1.64 0.40
C SER A 228 -1.16 -1.73 -1.04
N GLY A 229 0.07 -1.26 -1.25
CA GLY A 229 0.70 -1.15 -2.56
C GLY A 229 1.87 -2.10 -2.76
N SER A 230 2.08 -2.54 -3.99
CA SER A 230 3.21 -3.38 -4.40
C SER A 230 3.87 -2.83 -5.66
N MET A 231 5.16 -2.53 -5.59
CA MET A 231 6.01 -2.30 -6.74
C MET A 231 6.76 -3.58 -7.08
N MET A 232 6.48 -4.16 -8.24
CA MET A 232 7.06 -5.43 -8.68
C MET A 232 7.96 -5.21 -9.88
N ASN A 233 9.12 -5.85 -9.84
CA ASN A 233 10.08 -5.82 -10.93
C ASN A 233 10.43 -7.23 -11.41
N GLY A 234 10.30 -7.43 -12.72
CA GLY A 234 10.74 -8.65 -13.40
C GLY A 234 12.25 -8.78 -13.44
N ALA A 235 12.74 -9.92 -13.94
CA ALA A 235 14.17 -10.17 -14.11
C ALA A 235 14.68 -9.74 -15.49
N GLY A 236 15.96 -9.36 -15.55
CA GLY A 236 16.65 -8.98 -16.78
C GLY A 236 16.38 -7.53 -17.23
N GLY A 237 17.24 -6.98 -18.07
CA GLY A 237 17.17 -5.58 -18.51
C GLY A 237 17.89 -4.56 -17.60
N PRO A 238 17.73 -3.25 -17.85
CA PRO A 238 18.40 -2.18 -17.12
C PRO A 238 17.83 -1.97 -15.71
N GLY A 239 18.57 -1.24 -14.88
CA GLY A 239 18.02 -0.72 -13.62
C GLY A 239 16.95 0.35 -13.88
N LEU A 240 15.95 0.41 -13.01
CA LEU A 240 14.84 1.36 -13.13
C LEU A 240 15.03 2.54 -12.18
N GLN A 241 14.78 3.74 -12.71
CA GLN A 241 14.84 4.99 -11.94
C GLN A 241 13.46 5.62 -11.87
N TYR A 242 13.02 5.93 -10.66
CA TYR A 242 11.76 6.56 -10.34
C TYR A 242 12.00 7.85 -9.57
N ASN A 243 11.02 8.75 -9.59
CA ASN A 243 11.05 9.97 -8.80
C ASN A 243 10.36 9.74 -7.44
N VAL A 244 9.12 10.20 -7.26
CA VAL A 244 8.40 10.07 -5.99
C VAL A 244 7.45 8.87 -6.02
N ILE A 245 7.55 8.02 -5.00
CA ILE A 245 6.60 6.94 -4.71
C ILE A 245 5.91 7.21 -3.37
N LEU A 246 4.58 7.22 -3.37
CA LEU A 246 3.75 7.40 -2.19
C LEU A 246 2.96 6.11 -1.93
N PHE A 247 3.18 5.48 -0.79
CA PHE A 247 2.30 4.44 -0.25
C PHE A 247 1.38 5.10 0.79
N ALA A 248 0.30 5.73 0.28
CA ALA A 248 -0.61 6.57 1.06
C ALA A 248 -1.86 5.83 1.56
N GLY A 249 -2.10 4.60 1.09
CA GLY A 249 -3.29 3.81 1.44
C GLY A 249 -3.09 2.66 2.43
N GLY A 250 -1.85 2.23 2.68
CA GLY A 250 -1.58 1.06 3.52
C GLY A 250 -0.12 0.61 3.49
N ASP A 251 0.11 -0.68 3.67
CA ASP A 251 1.44 -1.28 3.68
C ASP A 251 2.07 -1.27 2.28
N ALA A 252 3.38 -1.04 2.26
CA ALA A 252 4.22 -0.99 1.09
C ALA A 252 5.02 -2.29 0.90
N GLN A 253 5.12 -2.74 -0.34
CA GLN A 253 6.01 -3.82 -0.73
C GLN A 253 6.84 -3.42 -1.95
N LEU A 254 8.17 -3.54 -1.85
CA LEU A 254 9.09 -3.47 -2.97
C LEU A 254 9.54 -4.89 -3.29
N SER A 255 9.18 -5.41 -4.45
CA SER A 255 9.48 -6.77 -4.89
C SER A 255 10.44 -6.73 -6.08
N ASN A 256 11.73 -6.68 -5.77
CA ASN A 256 12.81 -6.71 -6.75
C ASN A 256 13.56 -8.04 -6.69
N GLN A 257 12.85 -9.15 -6.95
CA GLN A 257 13.40 -10.50 -6.78
C GLN A 257 14.61 -10.80 -7.68
N SER A 258 14.77 -10.04 -8.77
CA SER A 258 15.91 -10.11 -9.67
C SER A 258 17.16 -9.37 -9.18
N LYS A 259 17.07 -8.67 -8.04
CA LYS A 259 18.14 -7.86 -7.42
C LYS A 259 18.76 -6.82 -8.36
N GLN A 260 17.98 -6.29 -9.30
CA GLN A 260 18.44 -5.25 -10.21
C GLN A 260 18.55 -3.91 -9.50
N SER A 261 19.29 -2.95 -10.05
CA SER A 261 19.33 -1.61 -9.47
C SER A 261 17.95 -0.94 -9.62
N GLN A 262 17.26 -0.72 -8.49
CA GLN A 262 16.06 0.11 -8.43
C GLN A 262 16.37 1.35 -7.61
N VAL A 263 16.15 2.51 -8.22
CA VAL A 263 16.48 3.80 -7.63
C VAL A 263 15.22 4.66 -7.58
N PHE A 264 14.99 5.26 -6.43
CA PHE A 264 13.89 6.17 -6.17
C PHE A 264 14.47 7.49 -5.67
N ASP A 265 13.92 8.63 -6.05
CA ASP A 265 14.26 9.87 -5.36
C ASP A 265 13.71 9.81 -3.93
N THR A 266 12.39 9.66 -3.81
CA THR A 266 11.71 9.65 -2.52
C THR A 266 10.72 8.49 -2.44
N ILE A 267 10.77 7.75 -1.32
CA ILE A 267 9.72 6.81 -0.91
C ILE A 267 9.06 7.34 0.35
N SER A 268 7.74 7.43 0.37
CA SER A 268 6.97 7.81 1.55
C SER A 268 5.93 6.76 1.88
N CYS A 269 5.93 6.27 3.12
CA CYS A 269 5.03 5.22 3.59
C CYS A 269 4.20 5.67 4.79
N ILE A 270 2.87 5.48 4.71
CA ILE A 270 1.98 5.60 5.87
C ILE A 270 1.83 4.28 6.65
N GLY A 271 2.05 3.14 5.98
CA GLY A 271 2.07 1.80 6.57
C GLY A 271 3.49 1.22 6.66
N SER A 272 3.60 -0.08 6.90
CA SER A 272 4.87 -0.79 6.97
C SER A 272 5.51 -0.95 5.59
N LEU A 273 6.84 -1.07 5.52
CA LEU A 273 7.60 -1.30 4.29
C LEU A 273 8.32 -2.64 4.33
N ASN A 274 8.00 -3.52 3.38
CA ASN A 274 8.76 -4.74 3.13
C ASN A 274 9.58 -4.59 1.84
N SER A 275 10.90 -4.67 1.93
CA SER A 275 11.82 -4.56 0.81
C SER A 275 12.47 -5.90 0.50
N TYR A 276 12.19 -6.43 -0.69
CA TYR A 276 12.83 -7.61 -1.27
C TYR A 276 13.72 -7.19 -2.44
N GLY A 277 14.93 -7.74 -2.51
CA GLY A 277 15.95 -7.34 -3.48
C GLY A 277 16.68 -6.06 -3.10
N SER A 278 17.58 -5.63 -3.99
CA SER A 278 18.39 -4.43 -3.77
C SER A 278 17.64 -3.18 -4.21
N ASN A 279 17.30 -2.30 -3.28
CA ASN A 279 16.57 -1.06 -3.54
C ASN A 279 17.37 0.14 -3.03
N THR A 280 17.28 1.28 -3.72
CA THR A 280 17.96 2.52 -3.36
C THR A 280 16.97 3.68 -3.36
N THR A 281 16.95 4.49 -2.31
CA THR A 281 16.21 5.77 -2.31
C THR A 281 17.08 6.93 -1.84
N THR A 282 16.87 8.14 -2.32
CA THR A 282 17.53 9.30 -1.70
C THR A 282 16.90 9.58 -0.34
N VAL A 283 15.57 9.60 -0.26
CA VAL A 283 14.83 9.89 0.97
C VAL A 283 13.79 8.81 1.25
N LEU A 284 13.91 8.14 2.41
CA LEU A 284 12.87 7.30 2.97
C LEU A 284 12.09 8.07 4.04
N LYS A 285 10.78 8.21 3.89
CA LYS A 285 9.87 8.82 4.87
C LYS A 285 8.95 7.75 5.45
N MET A 286 9.02 7.59 6.76
CA MET A 286 8.10 6.75 7.54
C MET A 286 7.67 7.60 8.73
N LEU A 287 6.56 8.32 8.58
CA LEU A 287 6.16 9.40 9.49
C LEU A 287 5.11 8.97 10.52
N ASN A 288 4.59 7.75 10.40
CA ASN A 288 3.61 7.21 11.34
C ASN A 288 4.26 6.37 12.42
N VAL A 289 3.51 6.14 13.48
CA VAL A 289 3.95 5.37 14.64
C VAL A 289 3.70 3.88 14.42
N TYR A 290 4.53 3.01 15.02
CA TYR A 290 4.38 1.54 15.00
C TYR A 290 4.48 0.91 13.61
N GLN A 291 5.25 1.54 12.72
CA GLN A 291 5.55 1.00 11.40
C GLN A 291 6.67 -0.05 11.47
N VAL A 292 6.62 -1.02 10.59
CA VAL A 292 7.68 -2.00 10.40
C VAL A 292 8.44 -1.70 9.10
N PHE A 293 9.76 -1.75 9.13
CA PHE A 293 10.63 -1.70 7.98
C PHE A 293 11.49 -2.96 7.91
N LYS A 294 11.08 -3.87 7.03
CA LYS A 294 11.76 -5.13 6.80
C LYS A 294 12.59 -5.09 5.54
N ILE A 295 13.85 -5.48 5.66
CA ILE A 295 14.72 -5.77 4.52
C ILE A 295 14.88 -7.27 4.44
N ASN A 296 14.74 -7.84 3.25
CA ASN A 296 14.93 -9.27 3.08
C ASN A 296 16.35 -9.69 3.45
N SER A 297 16.48 -10.83 4.14
CA SER A 297 17.79 -11.35 4.56
C SER A 297 18.75 -11.44 3.37
N ASN A 298 19.99 -11.00 3.58
CA ASN A 298 21.04 -10.85 2.58
C ASN A 298 20.80 -9.82 1.47
N ASP A 299 19.70 -9.07 1.48
CA ASP A 299 19.47 -7.96 0.54
C ASP A 299 19.92 -6.62 1.12
N THR A 300 20.17 -5.66 0.23
CA THR A 300 20.63 -4.31 0.59
C THR A 300 19.56 -3.28 0.30
N PHE A 301 19.20 -2.47 1.30
CA PHE A 301 18.47 -1.23 1.09
C PHE A 301 19.44 -0.05 1.25
N SER A 302 19.55 0.78 0.22
CA SER A 302 20.41 1.97 0.23
C SER A 302 19.61 3.24 0.45
N LEU A 303 20.07 4.12 1.34
CA LEU A 303 19.47 5.44 1.51
C LEU A 303 20.48 6.57 1.79
N ALA A 304 20.11 7.80 1.44
CA ALA A 304 20.84 8.99 1.90
C ALA A 304 20.22 9.54 3.18
N GLU A 305 18.89 9.66 3.22
CA GLU A 305 18.17 10.26 4.32
C GLU A 305 17.02 9.36 4.75
N TRP A 306 16.85 9.24 6.07
CA TRP A 306 15.74 8.53 6.67
C TRP A 306 15.02 9.45 7.63
N ILE A 307 13.78 9.81 7.28
CA ILE A 307 12.92 10.65 8.08
C ILE A 307 11.93 9.75 8.82
N VAL A 308 12.01 9.79 10.15
CA VAL A 308 11.19 9.03 11.09
C VAL A 308 10.34 9.98 11.94
N PRO A 309 9.32 9.51 12.69
CA PRO A 309 8.49 10.38 13.51
C PRO A 309 9.33 11.15 14.53
N LYS A 310 8.90 12.39 14.83
CA LYS A 310 9.55 13.24 15.85
C LYS A 310 9.20 12.79 17.27
N ALA A 311 9.92 13.38 18.22
CA ALA A 311 10.21 12.82 19.54
C ALA A 311 9.01 12.22 20.28
N CYS A 312 9.18 10.90 20.47
CA CYS A 312 8.69 10.01 21.51
C CYS A 312 7.31 9.36 21.38
N ASP A 313 6.52 9.78 20.40
CA ASP A 313 5.33 9.03 20.01
C ASP A 313 5.70 8.09 18.86
N GLY A 314 5.60 6.79 19.13
CA GLY A 314 5.85 5.75 18.15
C GLY A 314 7.27 5.21 18.07
N ARG A 315 7.32 3.98 17.60
CA ARG A 315 8.51 3.19 17.33
C ARG A 315 8.47 2.76 15.86
N ILE A 316 9.60 2.78 15.17
CA ILE A 316 9.74 2.00 13.93
C ILE A 316 10.54 0.74 14.26
N GLU A 317 9.99 -0.41 13.92
CA GLU A 317 10.75 -1.66 13.97
C GLU A 317 11.50 -1.85 12.67
N MET A 318 12.82 -1.95 12.74
CA MET A 318 13.67 -2.28 11.61
C MET A 318 14.26 -3.67 11.82
N SER A 319 13.96 -4.59 10.91
CA SER A 319 14.45 -5.97 11.03
C SER A 319 14.74 -6.61 9.68
N SER A 320 15.50 -7.69 9.72
CA SER A 320 15.54 -8.65 8.61
C SER A 320 14.23 -9.42 8.51
N THR A 321 13.92 -9.98 7.34
CA THR A 321 12.82 -10.94 7.17
C THR A 321 13.07 -12.29 7.85
N SER A 322 14.32 -12.61 8.18
CA SER A 322 14.71 -13.88 8.79
C SER A 322 15.44 -13.64 10.12
N LEU A 323 14.94 -14.22 11.20
CA LEU A 323 15.61 -14.19 12.51
C LEU A 323 17.03 -14.73 12.38
N GLN A 324 18.01 -14.02 12.97
CA GLN A 324 19.44 -14.31 12.90
C GLN A 324 20.08 -14.20 11.50
N GLY A 325 19.30 -13.94 10.44
CA GLY A 325 19.82 -13.71 9.10
C GLY A 325 19.96 -12.22 8.82
N GLN A 326 21.18 -11.67 8.79
CA GLN A 326 21.36 -10.23 8.62
C GLN A 326 20.89 -9.69 7.26
N ALA A 327 20.25 -8.53 7.28
CA ALA A 327 20.02 -7.69 6.10
C ALA A 327 20.93 -6.45 6.13
N TYR A 328 21.14 -5.81 4.97
CA TYR A 328 22.09 -4.71 4.85
C TYR A 328 21.40 -3.36 4.69
N LEU A 329 21.70 -2.40 5.57
CA LEU A 329 21.38 -0.99 5.36
C LEU A 329 22.61 -0.25 4.86
N HIS A 330 22.60 0.21 3.62
CA HIS A 330 23.70 0.98 3.05
C HIS A 330 23.40 2.48 3.11
N THR A 331 24.20 3.25 3.84
CA THR A 331 24.02 4.71 3.93
C THR A 331 24.99 5.44 3.00
N THR A 332 24.50 6.40 2.21
CA THR A 332 25.34 7.23 1.30
C THR A 332 25.81 8.55 1.93
N LYS A 333 25.29 8.89 3.11
CA LYS A 333 25.76 9.96 4.00
C LYS A 333 25.52 9.53 5.46
N ALA A 334 26.03 10.31 6.41
CA ALA A 334 25.70 10.06 7.82
C ALA A 334 24.20 10.25 8.07
N ILE A 335 23.61 9.37 8.88
CA ILE A 335 22.21 9.45 9.31
C ILE A 335 22.12 9.48 10.84
N ALA A 336 21.16 10.25 11.36
CA ALA A 336 20.80 10.28 12.77
C ALA A 336 19.28 10.15 12.86
N VAL A 337 18.82 9.05 13.45
CA VAL A 337 17.42 8.67 13.62
C VAL A 337 17.16 8.36 15.09
N GLN A 338 15.89 8.19 15.46
CA GLN A 338 15.51 7.95 16.86
C GLN A 338 14.28 7.07 16.98
N ASN A 339 14.06 6.49 18.17
CA ASN A 339 12.92 5.64 18.49
C ASN A 339 12.77 4.45 17.54
N LEU A 340 13.90 3.78 17.25
CA LEU A 340 13.91 2.54 16.49
C LEU A 340 14.00 1.35 17.44
N SER A 341 13.42 0.22 17.06
CA SER A 341 13.90 -1.08 17.52
C SER A 341 14.54 -1.79 16.36
N ILE A 342 15.80 -2.20 16.52
CA ILE A 342 16.62 -2.70 15.42
C ILE A 342 17.00 -4.15 15.73
N GLN A 343 16.87 -5.05 14.76
CA GLN A 343 17.29 -6.44 14.89
C GLN A 343 17.88 -6.96 13.57
N ASP A 344 18.94 -7.75 13.64
CA ASP A 344 19.49 -8.44 12.46
C ASP A 344 19.87 -7.48 11.30
N ILE A 345 20.35 -6.27 11.60
CA ILE A 345 20.78 -5.29 10.59
C ILE A 345 22.29 -5.05 10.64
N LEU A 346 22.97 -5.34 9.54
CA LEU A 346 24.33 -4.88 9.30
C LEU A 346 24.30 -3.57 8.49
N ARG A 347 24.68 -2.48 9.13
CA ARG A 347 24.85 -1.21 8.44
C ARG A 347 26.21 -1.14 7.73
N ILE A 348 26.18 -0.78 6.46
CA ILE A 348 27.34 -0.57 5.58
C ILE A 348 27.32 0.82 4.91
N GLY A 349 28.33 1.14 4.12
CA GLY A 349 28.43 2.40 3.38
C GLY A 349 29.24 3.47 4.09
N VAL A 350 28.95 4.74 3.79
CA VAL A 350 29.74 5.90 4.26
C VAL A 350 29.04 6.65 5.40
N GLY A 351 29.81 7.46 6.14
CA GLY A 351 29.33 8.23 7.29
C GLY A 351 29.11 7.38 8.55
N THR A 352 28.38 7.91 9.53
CA THR A 352 27.89 7.18 10.71
C THR A 352 26.38 6.95 10.62
N ALA A 353 25.89 5.85 11.22
CA ALA A 353 24.45 5.65 11.44
C ALA A 353 24.19 5.61 12.94
N THR A 354 23.51 6.64 13.44
CA THR A 354 23.21 6.79 14.86
C THR A 354 21.71 6.63 15.11
N ALA A 355 21.34 5.73 16.01
CA ALA A 355 19.98 5.50 16.44
C ALA A 355 19.84 5.92 17.92
N ASN A 356 19.21 7.06 18.17
CA ASN A 356 19.04 7.64 19.51
C ASN A 356 17.73 7.21 20.17
N ASN A 357 17.73 6.99 21.49
CA ASN A 357 16.53 6.55 22.20
C ASN A 357 15.92 5.30 21.54
N SER A 358 16.79 4.38 21.12
CA SER A 358 16.45 3.20 20.33
C SER A 358 16.72 1.92 21.12
N ILE A 359 16.29 0.78 20.61
CA ILE A 359 16.40 -0.51 21.28
C ILE A 359 17.18 -1.44 20.35
N ASP A 360 18.27 -2.00 20.88
CA ASP A 360 19.03 -3.05 20.24
C ASP A 360 18.44 -4.42 20.60
N LEU A 361 17.75 -5.06 19.65
CA LEU A 361 17.19 -6.41 19.81
C LEU A 361 18.17 -7.52 19.36
N GLY A 362 19.44 -7.16 19.13
CA GLY A 362 20.52 -8.09 18.84
C GLY A 362 20.89 -8.22 17.36
N ASN A 363 22.09 -8.76 17.13
CA ASN A 363 22.68 -9.01 15.82
C ASN A 363 22.78 -7.78 14.91
N ASN A 364 22.95 -6.60 15.51
CA ASN A 364 23.17 -5.34 14.80
C ASN A 364 24.66 -5.00 14.73
N GLN A 365 25.11 -4.52 13.57
CA GLN A 365 26.52 -4.13 13.35
C GLN A 365 26.60 -2.84 12.54
N GLY A 366 27.68 -2.07 12.73
CA GLY A 366 27.89 -0.80 12.01
C GLY A 366 27.03 0.38 12.48
N TRP A 367 26.18 0.18 13.49
CA TRP A 367 25.37 1.22 14.12
C TRP A 367 26.00 1.77 15.40
N ILE A 368 25.72 3.04 15.70
CA ILE A 368 25.83 3.60 17.04
C ILE A 368 24.41 3.63 17.61
N ILE A 369 24.06 2.65 18.45
CA ILE A 369 22.74 2.57 19.08
C ILE A 369 22.87 3.15 20.49
N ASN A 370 22.33 4.35 20.68
CA ASN A 370 22.17 4.94 21.99
C ASN A 370 20.87 4.40 22.59
N ASN A 371 21.03 3.35 23.39
CA ASN A 371 19.92 2.62 23.96
C ASN A 371 18.98 3.55 24.73
N LYS A 372 17.67 3.31 24.55
CA LYS A 372 16.63 3.99 25.29
C LYS A 372 16.77 3.61 26.76
N VAL A 373 16.84 4.62 27.61
CA VAL A 373 16.82 4.43 29.05
C VAL A 373 15.36 4.30 29.49
N GLY A 374 15.08 3.26 30.26
CA GLY A 374 13.76 3.05 30.84
C GLY A 374 13.37 4.19 31.77
N ARG A 375 12.09 4.58 31.72
CA ARG A 375 11.49 5.61 32.57
C ARG A 375 10.54 4.97 33.57
N ASP A 376 10.29 5.68 34.66
CA ASP A 376 9.16 5.42 35.54
C ASP A 376 8.02 6.34 35.11
N LEU A 377 6.90 5.75 34.68
CA LEU A 377 5.73 6.46 34.18
C LEU A 377 4.51 6.14 35.03
N TYR A 378 3.79 7.19 35.41
CA TYR A 378 2.63 7.13 36.28
C TYR A 378 1.37 7.47 35.47
N TRP A 379 0.34 6.65 35.63
CA TRP A 379 -0.96 6.96 35.06
C TRP A 379 -1.58 8.14 35.80
N VAL A 380 -2.01 9.16 35.05
CA VAL A 380 -2.67 10.37 35.56
C VAL A 380 -3.97 10.69 34.81
N GLY A 381 -4.51 9.73 34.05
CA GLY A 381 -5.69 9.89 33.19
C GLY A 381 -7.05 9.91 33.88
N LYS A 382 -7.11 10.26 35.17
CA LYS A 382 -8.36 10.34 35.95
C LYS A 382 -9.38 11.27 35.27
N GLY A 383 -10.63 10.80 35.15
CA GLY A 383 -11.73 11.50 34.48
C GLY A 383 -11.61 11.61 32.95
N GLY A 384 -10.57 11.03 32.34
CA GLY A 384 -10.27 11.13 30.91
C GLY A 384 -10.89 10.01 30.05
N THR A 385 -10.39 9.90 28.81
CA THR A 385 -10.81 8.86 27.86
C THR A 385 -10.34 7.46 28.26
N GLY A 386 -9.35 7.37 29.15
CA GLY A 386 -8.68 6.14 29.53
C GLY A 386 -7.75 5.57 28.48
N ASN A 387 -7.49 6.26 27.37
CA ASN A 387 -6.69 5.72 26.28
C ASN A 387 -5.20 5.62 26.64
N TRP A 388 -4.62 4.42 26.55
CA TRP A 388 -3.19 4.16 26.78
C TRP A 388 -2.29 5.06 25.92
N TYR A 389 -2.74 5.40 24.71
CA TYR A 389 -1.98 6.18 23.73
C TYR A 389 -2.21 7.69 23.80
N GLU A 390 -2.88 8.18 24.84
CA GLU A 390 -2.95 9.61 25.11
C GLU A 390 -1.85 10.03 26.09
N ARG A 391 -0.92 10.86 25.60
CA ARG A 391 0.18 11.40 26.41
C ARG A 391 -0.29 12.12 27.68
N ALA A 392 -1.47 12.74 27.62
CA ALA A 392 -2.09 13.40 28.76
C ALA A 392 -2.36 12.45 29.94
N ASN A 393 -2.36 11.13 29.71
CA ASN A 393 -2.57 10.12 30.75
C ASN A 393 -1.26 9.63 31.38
N TRP A 394 -0.09 10.09 30.93
CA TRP A 394 1.21 9.67 31.45
C TRP A 394 2.01 10.84 32.02
N ALA A 395 2.55 10.65 33.23
CA ALA A 395 3.41 11.59 33.94
C ALA A 395 4.71 10.92 34.41
N SER A 396 5.77 11.71 34.62
CA SER A 396 7.06 11.24 35.16
C SER A 396 7.09 11.12 36.68
N VAL A 397 6.03 11.57 37.35
CA VAL A 397 5.83 11.47 38.81
C VAL A 397 4.36 11.19 39.12
N SER A 398 4.11 10.47 40.21
CA SER A 398 2.76 10.16 40.71
C SER A 398 1.92 11.43 40.91
N GLY A 399 0.72 11.45 40.32
CA GLY A 399 -0.20 12.59 40.39
C GLY A 399 0.27 13.87 39.69
N GLY A 400 1.37 13.80 38.93
CA GLY A 400 1.93 14.94 38.21
C GLY A 400 1.11 15.40 37.01
N ALA A 401 1.65 16.39 36.28
CA ALA A 401 1.06 16.81 35.01
C ALA A 401 1.31 15.74 33.93
N GLY A 402 0.26 15.41 33.18
CA GLY A 402 0.35 14.54 32.02
C GLY A 402 1.10 15.21 30.85
N GLY A 403 1.54 14.41 29.89
CA GLY A 403 2.25 14.87 28.69
C GLY A 403 3.50 14.05 28.35
N GLU A 404 3.84 13.08 29.20
CA GLU A 404 4.92 12.14 28.91
C GLU A 404 4.59 11.28 27.69
N CYS A 405 5.64 10.78 27.07
CA CYS A 405 5.55 9.91 25.92
C CYS A 405 5.03 8.53 26.31
N ILE A 406 4.26 7.91 25.42
CA ILE A 406 3.63 6.60 25.66
C ILE A 406 4.66 5.57 26.13
N PRO A 407 4.34 4.73 27.14
CA PRO A 407 5.24 3.68 27.61
C PRO A 407 5.69 2.75 26.49
N ASN A 408 6.94 2.30 26.59
CA ASN A 408 7.51 1.24 25.76
C ASN A 408 8.07 0.09 26.63
N ASP A 409 8.65 -0.89 25.98
CA ASP A 409 9.26 -2.10 26.54
C ASP A 409 10.40 -1.87 27.54
N MET A 410 10.93 -0.65 27.64
CA MET A 410 11.91 -0.26 28.65
C MET A 410 11.31 0.47 29.86
N ASP A 411 10.07 0.98 29.76
CA ASP A 411 9.46 1.83 30.78
C ASP A 411 8.69 1.01 31.83
N ASN A 412 8.85 1.36 33.10
CA ASN A 412 8.00 0.88 34.17
C ASN A 412 6.73 1.73 34.21
N VAL A 413 5.58 1.09 34.36
CA VAL A 413 4.28 1.75 34.45
C VAL A 413 3.65 1.52 35.82
N PHE A 414 3.18 2.60 36.42
CA PHE A 414 2.64 2.62 37.77
C PHE A 414 1.22 3.19 37.76
N PHE A 415 0.31 2.43 38.37
CA PHE A 415 -1.03 2.84 38.72
C PHE A 415 -1.10 2.85 40.25
N ASP A 416 -1.43 4.01 40.82
CA ASP A 416 -1.40 4.21 42.27
C ASP A 416 -2.60 5.02 42.77
N VAL A 417 -2.56 5.45 44.04
CA VAL A 417 -3.63 6.21 44.69
C VAL A 417 -3.98 7.52 43.98
N ASN A 418 -3.06 8.10 43.21
CA ASN A 418 -3.25 9.36 42.49
C ASN A 418 -3.72 9.17 41.04
N SER A 419 -3.74 7.92 40.54
CA SER A 419 -4.07 7.59 39.16
C SER A 419 -5.55 7.72 38.82
N PHE A 420 -6.42 7.61 39.82
CA PHE A 420 -7.88 7.58 39.67
C PHE A 420 -8.54 8.41 40.77
N ASP A 421 -9.71 9.01 40.50
CA ASP A 421 -10.47 9.81 41.48
C ASP A 421 -11.89 9.27 41.76
N GLY A 422 -12.23 8.11 41.20
CA GLY A 422 -13.48 7.39 41.47
C GLY A 422 -13.53 6.02 40.80
N PRO A 423 -14.56 5.22 41.11
CA PRO A 423 -14.78 3.92 40.47
C PRO A 423 -15.15 4.06 38.99
N ASP A 424 -15.12 2.94 38.26
CA ASP A 424 -15.54 2.79 36.86
C ASP A 424 -14.72 3.62 35.85
N GLN A 425 -13.57 4.13 36.26
CA GLN A 425 -12.58 4.71 35.37
C GLN A 425 -11.89 3.62 34.56
N ARG A 426 -11.19 3.99 33.48
CA ARG A 426 -10.70 3.01 32.50
C ARG A 426 -9.28 3.28 32.03
N VAL A 427 -8.62 2.21 31.63
CA VAL A 427 -7.33 2.18 30.95
C VAL A 427 -7.49 1.20 29.78
N ILE A 428 -7.43 1.70 28.55
CA ILE A 428 -7.84 0.94 27.36
C ILE A 428 -6.83 1.04 26.22
N SER A 429 -6.67 -0.04 25.47
CA SER A 429 -5.86 -0.13 24.24
C SER A 429 -6.50 -1.11 23.25
N ARG A 430 -7.38 -0.62 22.37
CA ARG A 430 -8.22 -1.51 21.53
C ARG A 430 -7.67 -1.80 20.13
N ASP A 431 -6.96 -0.84 19.55
CA ASP A 431 -6.50 -0.91 18.15
C ASP A 431 -4.97 -0.92 18.03
N GLN A 432 -4.26 -0.92 19.16
CA GLN A 432 -2.80 -0.87 19.24
C GLN A 432 -2.29 -1.76 20.40
N GLU A 433 -1.04 -2.23 20.31
CA GLU A 433 -0.44 -3.11 21.32
C GLU A 433 0.25 -2.32 22.45
N ALA A 434 -0.20 -2.42 23.69
CA ALA A 434 0.46 -1.76 24.82
C ALA A 434 1.82 -2.41 25.14
N TYR A 435 2.78 -1.62 25.62
CA TYR A 435 4.12 -2.07 25.99
C TYR A 435 4.51 -1.55 27.37
N CYS A 436 5.16 -2.38 28.17
CA CYS A 436 5.85 -1.97 29.38
C CYS A 436 7.02 -2.91 29.70
N LYS A 437 7.98 -2.43 30.48
CA LYS A 437 8.91 -3.28 31.23
C LYS A 437 8.17 -3.89 32.41
N ASN A 438 8.05 -3.17 33.52
CA ASN A 438 7.29 -3.62 34.69
C ASN A 438 5.94 -2.90 34.76
N MET A 439 4.92 -3.58 35.29
CA MET A 439 3.61 -2.99 35.58
C MET A 439 3.26 -3.19 37.05
N SER A 440 2.86 -2.12 37.73
CA SER A 440 2.39 -2.17 39.12
C SER A 440 1.07 -1.44 39.29
N TRP A 441 0.14 -2.09 40.00
CA TRP A 441 -1.17 -1.52 40.39
C TRP A 441 -1.27 -1.35 41.91
N THR A 442 -0.11 -1.31 42.58
CA THR A 442 -0.04 -1.23 44.02
C THR A 442 -0.57 0.12 44.53
N GLY A 443 -1.52 0.07 45.47
CA GLY A 443 -2.07 1.25 46.13
C GLY A 443 -3.32 1.85 45.45
N VAL A 444 -3.83 1.24 44.38
CA VAL A 444 -5.11 1.64 43.78
C VAL A 444 -6.27 1.22 44.69
N SER A 445 -7.06 2.20 45.15
CA SER A 445 -8.21 2.00 46.03
C SER A 445 -9.57 2.24 45.37
N ASN A 446 -9.60 2.94 44.23
CA ASN A 446 -10.82 3.37 43.54
C ASN A 446 -11.42 2.28 42.62
N ASN A 447 -11.50 1.04 43.11
CA ASN A 447 -11.98 -0.08 42.31
C ASN A 447 -13.52 -0.12 42.21
N PRO A 448 -14.09 -0.67 41.12
CA PRO A 448 -13.41 -1.30 40.00
C PRO A 448 -12.82 -0.29 39.00
N ILE A 449 -11.68 -0.64 38.42
CA ILE A 449 -11.11 0.05 37.24
C ILE A 449 -11.26 -0.87 36.03
N ASN A 450 -11.75 -0.32 34.92
CA ASN A 450 -11.87 -1.05 33.67
C ASN A 450 -10.53 -1.13 32.92
N PHE A 451 -9.88 -2.28 32.92
CA PHE A 451 -8.59 -2.50 32.24
C PHE A 451 -8.77 -3.37 30.98
N ASP A 452 -8.84 -2.73 29.80
CA ASP A 452 -9.25 -3.38 28.55
C ASP A 452 -8.16 -3.28 27.48
N MET A 453 -7.38 -4.34 27.32
CA MET A 453 -6.21 -4.41 26.44
C MET A 453 -6.45 -5.40 25.29
N TRP A 454 -6.19 -4.96 24.06
CA TRP A 454 -6.08 -5.87 22.93
C TRP A 454 -4.84 -6.76 23.09
N ILE A 455 -3.66 -6.17 23.14
CA ILE A 455 -2.41 -6.89 23.41
C ILE A 455 -1.59 -6.11 24.43
N LEU A 456 -1.10 -6.77 25.48
CA LEU A 456 -0.12 -6.24 26.43
C LEU A 456 1.19 -7.00 26.29
N ASN A 457 2.23 -6.32 25.82
CA ASN A 457 3.61 -6.80 25.73
C ASN A 457 4.39 -6.41 27.00
N ALA A 458 4.68 -7.38 27.86
CA ALA A 458 5.40 -7.18 29.11
C ALA A 458 6.82 -7.76 29.05
N TYR A 459 7.81 -6.92 29.32
CA TYR A 459 9.24 -7.26 29.29
C TYR A 459 9.85 -7.44 30.70
N GLY A 460 9.02 -7.36 31.74
CA GLY A 460 9.36 -7.54 33.14
C GLY A 460 8.10 -7.82 33.97
N SER A 461 8.22 -7.87 35.29
CA SER A 461 7.15 -8.25 36.22
C SER A 461 5.83 -7.48 36.03
N VAL A 462 4.71 -8.19 36.15
CA VAL A 462 3.34 -7.67 35.97
C VAL A 462 2.50 -7.93 37.22
N ASP A 463 1.95 -6.87 37.80
CA ASP A 463 0.89 -6.87 38.82
C ASP A 463 -0.35 -6.19 38.23
N LEU A 464 -1.46 -6.92 38.08
CA LEU A 464 -2.71 -6.46 37.47
C LEU A 464 -3.67 -5.81 38.50
N PRO A 465 -4.69 -5.03 38.07
CA PRO A 465 -5.63 -4.38 38.98
C PRO A 465 -6.46 -5.34 39.84
N GLU A 466 -6.84 -4.88 41.04
CA GLU A 466 -7.89 -5.52 41.83
C GLU A 466 -9.27 -5.23 41.21
N ASN A 467 -10.06 -6.29 40.98
CA ASN A 467 -11.40 -6.32 40.37
C ASN A 467 -11.45 -6.47 38.83
N LYS A 468 -12.35 -7.36 38.37
CA LYS A 468 -12.39 -7.95 37.02
C LYS A 468 -13.31 -7.21 36.05
N VAL A 469 -13.09 -5.93 35.81
CA VAL A 469 -13.86 -5.19 34.79
C VAL A 469 -12.95 -4.92 33.60
N GLY A 470 -13.32 -5.45 32.41
CA GLY A 470 -12.46 -5.42 31.22
C GLY A 470 -11.81 -6.78 30.95
N GLY A 471 -10.88 -6.82 30.00
CA GLY A 471 -10.20 -8.04 29.59
C GLY A 471 -8.84 -7.78 28.95
N ILE A 472 -7.97 -8.79 28.95
CA ILE A 472 -6.75 -8.78 28.14
C ILE A 472 -6.92 -9.85 27.06
N SER A 473 -7.01 -9.44 25.79
CA SER A 473 -7.16 -10.41 24.70
C SER A 473 -5.88 -11.23 24.51
N GLU A 474 -4.70 -10.59 24.63
CA GLU A 474 -3.42 -11.30 24.65
C GLU A 474 -2.41 -10.65 25.61
N LEU A 475 -1.89 -11.43 26.55
CA LEU A 475 -0.75 -11.07 27.40
C LEU A 475 0.50 -11.77 26.87
N ARG A 476 1.46 -11.00 26.36
CA ARG A 476 2.76 -11.50 25.88
C ARG A 476 3.82 -11.26 26.94
N LEU A 477 4.38 -12.35 27.45
CA LEU A 477 5.42 -12.41 28.45
C LEU A 477 6.78 -12.57 27.74
N LEU A 478 7.45 -11.44 27.49
CA LEU A 478 8.55 -11.31 26.53
C LEU A 478 9.92 -11.08 27.17
N SER A 479 9.99 -10.99 28.50
CA SER A 479 11.23 -10.73 29.23
C SER A 479 12.36 -11.70 28.82
N PRO A 480 13.58 -11.20 28.54
CA PRO A 480 14.79 -12.03 28.48
C PRO A 480 15.36 -12.34 29.88
N ASP A 481 14.95 -11.58 30.89
CA ASP A 481 15.48 -11.67 32.25
C ASP A 481 14.79 -12.78 33.05
N GLN A 482 15.53 -13.38 33.97
CA GLN A 482 15.06 -14.43 34.86
C GLN A 482 14.26 -13.85 36.04
N ASN A 483 13.40 -14.67 36.64
CA ASN A 483 12.64 -14.42 37.87
C ASN A 483 11.67 -13.23 37.79
N GLN A 484 11.05 -13.00 36.63
CA GLN A 484 9.93 -12.05 36.53
C GLN A 484 8.72 -12.62 37.26
N THR A 485 7.87 -11.76 37.82
CA THR A 485 6.68 -12.20 38.55
C THR A 485 5.41 -11.85 37.80
N LEU A 486 4.42 -12.74 37.84
CA LEU A 486 3.07 -12.48 37.33
C LEU A 486 2.07 -12.57 38.49
N LEU A 487 1.41 -11.45 38.79
CA LEU A 487 0.31 -11.35 39.75
C LEU A 487 -0.94 -10.89 39.00
N THR A 488 -1.88 -11.80 38.78
CA THR A 488 -3.05 -11.54 37.93
C THR A 488 -4.23 -10.95 38.69
N ARG A 489 -4.28 -11.09 40.02
CA ARG A 489 -5.42 -10.74 40.88
C ARG A 489 -6.74 -11.34 40.41
N GLY A 490 -6.67 -12.52 39.81
CA GLY A 490 -7.80 -13.25 39.26
C GLY A 490 -8.39 -12.67 37.97
N TYR A 491 -7.70 -11.74 37.31
CA TYR A 491 -8.07 -11.25 35.97
C TYR A 491 -8.05 -12.40 34.97
N HIS A 492 -9.08 -12.50 34.13
CA HIS A 492 -9.12 -13.52 33.08
C HIS A 492 -8.39 -13.01 31.84
N ILE A 493 -7.45 -13.81 31.33
CA ILE A 493 -6.66 -13.50 30.14
C ILE A 493 -7.11 -14.42 29.01
N TYR A 494 -7.48 -13.90 27.85
CA TYR A 494 -7.91 -14.79 26.77
C TYR A 494 -6.73 -15.63 26.24
N ASN A 495 -5.65 -14.97 25.79
CA ASN A 495 -4.39 -15.64 25.41
C ASN A 495 -3.24 -15.21 26.33
N ALA A 496 -2.61 -16.14 27.03
CA ALA A 496 -1.33 -15.92 27.71
C ALA A 496 -0.21 -16.57 26.90
N LEU A 497 0.77 -15.78 26.44
CA LEU A 497 1.85 -16.24 25.58
C LEU A 497 3.22 -15.97 26.23
N LEU A 498 3.97 -17.02 26.55
CA LEU A 498 5.39 -16.93 26.88
C LEU A 498 6.21 -17.06 25.61
N ASN A 499 6.93 -16.00 25.26
CA ASN A 499 7.73 -15.91 24.05
C ASN A 499 9.03 -15.10 24.25
N GLY A 500 9.51 -15.02 25.49
CA GLY A 500 10.83 -14.51 25.86
C GLY A 500 11.77 -15.64 26.31
N ALA A 501 13.06 -15.37 26.40
CA ALA A 501 14.05 -16.35 26.91
C ALA A 501 14.13 -16.42 28.44
N GLY A 502 13.48 -15.47 29.12
CA GLY A 502 13.47 -15.33 30.58
C GLY A 502 12.60 -16.35 31.30
N SER A 503 12.36 -16.10 32.58
CA SER A 503 11.49 -16.93 33.43
C SER A 503 10.44 -16.13 34.16
N TRP A 504 9.27 -16.74 34.33
CA TRP A 504 8.08 -16.14 34.94
C TRP A 504 7.58 -16.98 36.11
N ILE A 505 7.44 -16.34 37.28
CA ILE A 505 7.03 -16.94 38.55
C ILE A 505 5.64 -16.40 38.90
N LEU A 506 4.66 -17.29 38.85
CA LEU A 506 3.28 -16.96 39.16
C LEU A 506 3.11 -16.68 40.67
N GLN A 507 2.39 -15.62 41.01
CA GLN A 507 2.18 -15.17 42.41
C GLN A 507 0.79 -15.55 42.95
N ASP A 508 -0.18 -15.75 42.06
CA ASP A 508 -1.57 -16.10 42.40
C ASP A 508 -2.19 -17.07 41.38
N THR A 509 -3.50 -17.30 41.44
CA THR A 509 -4.16 -18.20 40.47
C THR A 509 -4.19 -17.56 39.08
N LEU A 510 -3.68 -18.25 38.06
CA LEU A 510 -3.82 -17.85 36.67
C LEU A 510 -5.11 -18.44 36.08
N SER A 511 -5.96 -17.59 35.52
CA SER A 511 -7.10 -18.00 34.69
C SER A 511 -6.89 -17.47 33.27
N ALA A 512 -6.76 -18.38 32.30
CA ALA A 512 -6.71 -18.01 30.90
C ALA A 512 -7.58 -18.92 30.02
N THR A 513 -7.99 -18.49 28.83
CA THR A 513 -8.59 -19.42 27.86
C THR A 513 -7.50 -20.30 27.28
N ASN A 514 -6.43 -19.68 26.75
CA ASN A 514 -5.30 -20.36 26.14
C ASN A 514 -3.98 -19.94 26.81
N LEU A 515 -3.12 -20.91 27.10
CA LEU A 515 -1.76 -20.68 27.54
C LEU A 515 -0.78 -21.31 26.54
N TYR A 516 0.12 -20.50 26.00
CA TYR A 516 1.13 -20.90 25.03
C TYR A 516 2.52 -20.67 25.62
N GLN A 517 3.37 -21.68 25.64
CA GLN A 517 4.77 -21.55 26.00
C GLN A 517 5.65 -21.86 24.80
N ARG A 518 6.05 -20.82 24.06
CA ARG A 518 6.94 -20.98 22.88
C ARG A 518 8.41 -20.97 23.26
N SER A 519 8.76 -20.26 24.33
CA SER A 519 10.13 -20.16 24.84
C SER A 519 10.14 -19.77 26.33
N GLY A 520 11.31 -19.87 26.95
CA GLY A 520 11.52 -19.47 28.34
C GLY A 520 10.96 -20.48 29.35
N GLU A 521 10.97 -20.08 30.62
CA GLU A 521 10.51 -20.92 31.72
C GLU A 521 9.23 -20.34 32.35
N PHE A 522 8.24 -21.20 32.53
CA PHE A 522 7.03 -20.90 33.31
C PHE A 522 7.07 -21.68 34.63
N ASN A 523 7.15 -20.96 35.74
CA ASN A 523 7.10 -21.50 37.09
C ASN A 523 5.77 -21.13 37.74
N SER A 524 4.87 -22.11 37.88
CA SER A 524 3.58 -21.90 38.54
C SER A 524 3.70 -21.56 40.03
N ASN A 525 4.86 -21.80 40.65
CA ASN A 525 5.13 -21.52 42.05
C ASN A 525 4.09 -22.18 42.99
N GLY A 526 3.61 -23.36 42.60
CA GLY A 526 2.56 -24.09 43.31
C GLY A 526 1.17 -23.45 43.26
N LYS A 527 0.96 -22.42 42.43
CA LYS A 527 -0.33 -21.74 42.25
C LYS A 527 -1.19 -22.46 41.22
N PRO A 528 -2.53 -22.45 41.37
CA PRO A 528 -3.42 -23.05 40.39
C PRO A 528 -3.36 -22.32 39.03
N VAL A 529 -3.42 -23.10 37.95
CA VAL A 529 -3.53 -22.60 36.58
C VAL A 529 -4.76 -23.25 35.96
N THR A 530 -5.71 -22.43 35.48
CA THR A 530 -6.94 -22.89 34.83
C THR A 530 -6.95 -22.40 33.39
N THR A 531 -6.96 -23.34 32.45
CA THR A 531 -6.95 -23.09 31.00
C THR A 531 -7.86 -24.06 30.28
N GLU A 532 -8.44 -23.64 29.15
CA GLU A 532 -9.07 -24.56 28.21
C GLU A 532 -8.01 -25.29 27.37
N THR A 533 -6.97 -24.56 26.96
CA THR A 533 -5.87 -25.09 26.13
C THR A 533 -4.51 -24.72 26.71
N PHE A 534 -3.58 -25.68 26.75
CA PHE A 534 -2.15 -25.46 27.00
C PHE A 534 -1.32 -26.08 25.87
N LEU A 535 -0.49 -25.28 25.19
CA LEU A 535 0.43 -25.74 24.15
C LEU A 535 1.86 -25.28 24.47
N CYS A 536 2.82 -26.20 24.30
CA CYS A 536 4.25 -25.96 24.47
C CYS A 536 5.00 -26.37 23.19
#